data_AF-A0A945BI88-F1
#
_entry.id   AF-A0A945BI88-F1
#
_cell.length_a   1.000
_cell.length_b   1.000
_cell.length_c   1.000
_cell.angle_alpha   90.00
_cell.angle_beta   90.00
_cell.angle_gamma   90.00
#
_symmetry.space_group_name_H-M   'P 1'
#
loop_
_entity.id
_entity.type
_entity.pdbx_description
1 polymer ?
#
loop_
_entity_poly.entity_id
_entity_poly.type
_entity_poly.pdbx_seq_one_letter_code
_entity_poly.pdbx_strand_id
1 'polypeptide(L)'
;DELKIIPTSMIDISDGLTSEVLHLSKQSEVGITIYEDKLPIDHTAMNLAKEMKLNPIFCALNGGEDYELLFTISQEHYEKIKKDIDFTVIGHVTDKSEGNNFITKDNTSHLITAKGWDPIKK
;
A
#
# COMPACT_ATOMS: atom_id res chain seq x y z
N ASP A 1 5.43 -17.05 -19.21
CA ASP A 1 6.27 -17.79 -18.25
C ASP A 1 5.82 -17.52 -16.84
N GLU A 2 5.71 -18.56 -16.02
CA GLU A 2 5.33 -18.42 -14.60
C GLU A 2 6.45 -17.72 -13.82
N LEU A 3 6.10 -16.70 -13.03
CA LEU A 3 7.09 -15.85 -12.36
C LEU A 3 7.90 -16.60 -11.29
N LYS A 4 7.44 -17.75 -10.77
CA LYS A 4 8.13 -18.53 -9.72
C LYS A 4 8.60 -17.66 -8.55
N ILE A 5 7.75 -16.72 -8.12
CA ILE A 5 7.98 -15.85 -6.97
C ILE A 5 7.08 -16.35 -5.86
N ILE A 6 7.65 -16.52 -4.67
CA ILE A 6 6.91 -16.85 -3.47
C ILE A 6 6.87 -15.59 -2.61
N PRO A 7 5.69 -14.98 -2.37
CA PRO A 7 5.56 -13.87 -1.44
C PRO A 7 6.04 -14.26 -0.05
N THR A 8 6.72 -13.34 0.64
CA THR A 8 7.16 -13.54 2.03
C THR A 8 6.03 -13.29 3.03
N SER A 9 5.08 -12.42 2.69
CA SER A 9 3.81 -12.22 3.39
C SER A 9 2.79 -11.67 2.40
N MET A 10 1.49 -11.86 2.67
CA MET A 10 0.40 -11.44 1.80
C MET A 10 -0.89 -11.23 2.59
N ILE A 11 -1.69 -10.25 2.18
CA ILE A 11 -3.03 -9.93 2.71
C ILE A 11 -3.87 -9.28 1.60
N ASP A 12 -5.19 -9.41 1.64
CA ASP A 12 -6.11 -8.72 0.75
C ASP A 12 -6.45 -7.31 1.28
N ILE A 13 -6.63 -6.35 0.37
CA ILE A 13 -7.03 -4.98 0.70
C ILE A 13 -8.55 -4.89 0.78
N SER A 14 -9.07 -4.94 2.00
CA SER A 14 -10.50 -4.88 2.31
C SER A 14 -10.89 -3.62 3.09
N ASP A 15 -10.17 -3.29 4.16
CA ASP A 15 -10.44 -2.09 5.00
C ASP A 15 -9.59 -0.87 4.61
N GLY A 16 -8.73 -1.05 3.61
CA GLY A 16 -7.91 -0.04 2.96
C GLY A 16 -6.40 -0.22 3.15
N LEU A 17 -5.63 0.28 2.19
CA LEU A 17 -4.19 0.00 2.08
C LEU A 17 -3.42 0.31 3.37
N THR A 18 -3.74 1.43 4.03
CA THR A 18 -3.06 1.81 5.30
C THR A 18 -3.35 0.84 6.44
N SER A 19 -4.57 0.28 6.51
CA SER A 19 -4.95 -0.74 7.49
C SER A 19 -4.09 -1.99 7.29
N GLU A 20 -4.03 -2.47 6.05
CA GLU A 20 -3.37 -3.73 5.72
C GLU A 20 -1.84 -3.65 5.79
N VAL A 21 -1.26 -2.49 5.47
CA VAL A 21 0.16 -2.21 5.74
C VAL A 21 0.45 -2.33 7.24
N LEU A 22 -0.41 -1.78 8.10
CA LEU A 22 -0.22 -1.87 9.55
C LEU A 22 -0.42 -3.30 10.07
N HIS A 23 -1.35 -4.07 9.49
CA HIS A 23 -1.52 -5.50 9.80
C HIS A 23 -0.27 -6.30 9.44
N LEU A 24 0.25 -6.15 8.21
CA LEU A 24 1.48 -6.83 7.77
C LEU A 24 2.68 -6.46 8.62
N SER A 25 2.91 -5.16 8.86
CA SER A 25 4.00 -4.65 9.71
C SER A 25 3.93 -5.25 11.11
N LYS A 26 2.75 -5.24 11.74
CA LYS A 26 2.56 -5.73 13.10
C LYS A 26 2.78 -7.23 13.22
N GLN A 27 2.22 -8.02 12.31
CA GLN A 27 2.33 -9.49 12.32
C GLN A 27 3.75 -9.96 11.98
N SER A 28 4.45 -9.23 11.12
CA SER A 28 5.81 -9.57 10.68
C SER A 28 6.90 -8.94 11.55
N GLU A 29 6.54 -8.08 12.51
CA GLU A 29 7.46 -7.33 13.38
C GLU A 29 8.49 -6.47 12.62
N VAL A 30 8.06 -5.77 11.58
CA VAL A 30 8.92 -4.92 10.72
C VAL A 30 8.33 -3.53 10.54
N GLY A 31 9.14 -2.59 10.03
CA GLY A 31 8.66 -1.30 9.51
C GLY A 31 8.29 -1.42 8.03
N ILE A 32 7.46 -0.51 7.53
CA ILE A 32 7.08 -0.45 6.11
C ILE A 32 7.03 1.00 5.65
N THR A 33 7.67 1.30 4.52
CA THR A 33 7.62 2.61 3.88
C THR A 33 6.96 2.51 2.50
N ILE A 34 5.90 3.28 2.27
CA ILE A 34 5.21 3.38 0.97
C ILE A 34 5.27 4.81 0.43
N TYR A 35 5.15 4.97 -0.88
CA TYR A 35 5.34 6.25 -1.58
C TYR A 35 4.09 6.69 -2.34
N GLU A 36 3.71 7.95 -2.20
CA GLU A 36 2.56 8.56 -2.87
C GLU A 36 2.64 8.46 -4.39
N ASP A 37 3.82 8.69 -4.97
CA ASP A 37 4.04 8.71 -6.41
C ASP A 37 4.01 7.32 -7.07
N LYS A 38 4.02 6.26 -6.27
CA LYS A 38 4.00 4.87 -6.74
C LYS A 38 2.65 4.18 -6.56
N LEU A 39 1.67 4.83 -5.93
CA LEU A 39 0.35 4.22 -5.75
C LEU A 39 -0.35 4.03 -7.11
N PRO A 40 -0.79 2.80 -7.44
CA PRO A 40 -1.55 2.55 -8.65
C PRO A 40 -2.98 3.04 -8.44
N ILE A 41 -3.32 4.20 -9.02
CA ILE A 41 -4.68 4.75 -8.96
C ILE A 41 -5.18 4.92 -10.38
N ASP A 42 -6.31 4.28 -10.70
CA ASP A 42 -6.92 4.40 -12.01
C ASP A 42 -7.26 5.86 -12.34
N HIS A 43 -7.08 6.25 -13.60
CA HIS A 43 -7.34 7.62 -14.05
C HIS A 43 -8.80 8.03 -13.85
N THR A 44 -9.75 7.10 -14.02
CA THR A 44 -11.18 7.34 -13.82
C THR A 44 -11.47 7.59 -12.34
N ALA A 45 -10.94 6.74 -11.45
CA ALA A 45 -11.08 6.92 -10.01
C ALA A 45 -10.47 8.25 -9.52
N MET A 46 -9.28 8.58 -10.03
CA MET A 46 -8.63 9.86 -9.74
C MET A 46 -9.45 11.06 -10.21
N ASN A 47 -10.05 11.00 -11.41
CA ASN A 47 -10.87 12.09 -11.94
C ASN A 47 -12.18 12.24 -11.16
N LEU A 48 -12.85 11.13 -10.85
CA LEU A 48 -14.07 11.13 -10.04
C LEU A 48 -13.82 11.72 -8.65
N ALA A 49 -12.74 11.32 -7.98
CA ALA A 49 -12.37 11.90 -6.68
C ALA A 49 -12.20 13.43 -6.78
N LYS A 50 -11.53 13.92 -7.83
CA LYS A 50 -11.38 15.37 -8.06
C LYS A 50 -12.71 16.07 -8.32
N GLU A 51 -13.58 15.49 -9.12
CA GLU A 51 -14.94 16.02 -9.38
C GLU A 51 -15.76 16.12 -8.08
N MET A 52 -15.63 15.13 -7.20
CA MET A 52 -16.24 15.10 -5.88
C MET A 52 -15.54 15.99 -4.84
N LYS A 53 -14.47 16.70 -5.22
CA LYS A 53 -13.60 17.50 -4.34
C LYS A 53 -12.96 16.70 -3.20
N LEU A 54 -12.72 15.41 -3.45
CA LEU A 54 -11.99 14.49 -2.58
C LEU A 54 -10.52 14.43 -2.97
N ASN A 55 -9.65 14.08 -2.01
CA ASN A 55 -8.26 13.80 -2.30
C ASN A 55 -8.11 12.34 -2.78
N PRO A 56 -7.70 12.09 -4.03
CA PRO A 56 -7.59 10.73 -4.58
C PRO A 56 -6.58 9.85 -3.84
N ILE A 57 -5.49 10.44 -3.32
CA ILE A 57 -4.51 9.69 -2.51
C ILE A 57 -5.16 9.24 -1.21
N PHE A 58 -5.93 10.12 -0.57
CA PHE A 58 -6.65 9.75 0.65
C PHE A 58 -7.65 8.63 0.41
N CYS A 59 -8.36 8.66 -0.74
CA CYS A 59 -9.22 7.58 -1.19
C CYS A 59 -8.45 6.28 -1.43
N ALA A 60 -7.30 6.28 -2.09
CA ALA A 60 -6.51 5.07 -2.31
C ALA A 60 -5.90 4.49 -1.02
N LEU A 61 -5.62 5.33 -0.02
CA LEU A 61 -5.01 4.91 1.24
C LEU A 61 -6.02 4.34 2.26
N ASN A 62 -7.26 4.84 2.25
CA ASN A 62 -8.27 4.55 3.27
C ASN A 62 -9.59 4.06 2.69
N GLY A 63 -9.75 4.13 1.37
CA GLY A 63 -10.80 3.41 0.66
C GLY A 63 -10.50 1.92 0.79
N GLY A 64 -11.58 1.15 0.96
CA GLY A 64 -11.54 -0.30 1.04
C GLY A 64 -12.33 -0.91 -0.11
N GLU A 65 -12.63 -2.21 0.01
CA GLU A 65 -13.38 -2.99 -0.99
C GLU A 65 -12.70 -3.07 -2.38
N ASP A 66 -11.42 -2.74 -2.48
CA ASP A 66 -10.64 -2.90 -3.71
C ASP A 66 -10.40 -4.39 -4.01
N TYR A 67 -10.29 -5.23 -2.97
CA TYR A 67 -10.01 -6.68 -3.05
C TYR A 67 -8.73 -7.03 -3.84
N GLU A 68 -7.81 -6.07 -3.93
CA GLU A 68 -6.48 -6.26 -4.47
C GLU A 68 -5.55 -6.95 -3.45
N LEU A 69 -4.46 -7.53 -3.93
CA LEU A 69 -3.48 -8.21 -3.07
C LEU A 69 -2.32 -7.30 -2.68
N LEU A 70 -2.08 -7.15 -1.38
CA LEU A 70 -0.88 -6.54 -0.82
C LEU A 70 0.07 -7.63 -0.34
N PHE A 71 1.29 -7.66 -0.87
CA PHE A 71 2.28 -8.66 -0.49
C PHE A 71 3.70 -8.13 -0.51
N THR A 72 4.59 -8.85 0.15
CA THR A 72 6.04 -8.56 0.20
C THR A 72 6.83 -9.64 -0.55
N ILE A 73 7.99 -9.26 -1.07
CA ILE A 73 8.90 -10.15 -1.78
C ILE A 73 10.33 -9.91 -1.33
N SER A 74 11.19 -10.92 -1.51
CA SER A 74 12.64 -10.75 -1.43
C SER A 74 13.14 -9.75 -2.48
N GLN A 75 14.15 -8.95 -2.12
CA GLN A 75 14.77 -7.96 -3.02
C GLN A 75 15.32 -8.60 -4.31
N GLU A 76 15.70 -9.88 -4.26
CA GLU A 76 16.18 -10.62 -5.45
C GLU A 76 15.11 -10.77 -6.55
N HIS A 77 13.83 -10.67 -6.19
CA HIS A 77 12.70 -10.77 -7.12
C HIS A 77 12.20 -9.42 -7.65
N TYR A 78 12.73 -8.30 -7.13
CA TYR A 78 12.30 -6.95 -7.48
C TYR A 78 12.36 -6.69 -8.99
N GLU A 79 13.47 -6.99 -9.65
CA GLU A 79 13.65 -6.75 -11.09
C GLU A 79 12.72 -7.60 -11.97
N LYS A 80 12.18 -8.69 -11.42
CA LYS A 80 11.23 -9.55 -12.12
C LYS A 80 9.81 -9.01 -12.00
N ILE A 81 9.39 -8.59 -10.79
CA ILE A 81 8.07 -7.99 -10.53
C ILE A 81 7.93 -6.63 -11.22
N LYS A 82 8.95 -5.79 -11.15
CA LYS A 82 8.91 -4.44 -11.73
C LYS A 82 8.61 -4.41 -13.22
N LYS A 83 8.91 -5.49 -13.94
CA LYS A 83 8.69 -5.60 -15.40
C LYS A 83 7.32 -6.14 -15.76
N ASP A 84 6.61 -6.69 -14.78
CA ASP A 84 5.28 -7.22 -14.97
C ASP A 84 4.26 -6.07 -14.85
N ILE A 85 3.23 -6.10 -15.70
CA ILE A 85 2.22 -5.04 -15.77
C ILE A 85 1.13 -5.22 -14.70
N ASP A 86 0.98 -6.44 -14.17
CA ASP A 86 -0.07 -6.77 -13.21
C ASP A 86 0.33 -6.36 -11.77
N PHE A 87 1.59 -5.97 -11.54
CA PHE A 87 2.11 -5.63 -10.22
C PHE A 87 2.68 -4.23 -10.17
N THR A 88 2.40 -3.52 -9.07
CA THR A 88 2.98 -2.21 -8.80
C THR A 88 3.76 -2.23 -7.49
N VAL A 89 5.06 -1.89 -7.55
CA VAL A 89 5.87 -1.77 -6.34
C VAL A 89 5.67 -0.39 -5.72
N ILE A 90 4.90 -0.34 -4.63
CA ILE A 90 4.50 0.91 -3.95
C ILE A 90 5.46 1.34 -2.82
N GLY A 91 6.37 0.47 -2.40
CA GLY A 91 7.13 0.66 -1.16
C GLY A 91 8.16 -0.43 -0.90
N HIS A 92 8.66 -0.49 0.33
CA HIS A 92 9.59 -1.50 0.81
C HIS A 92 9.45 -1.72 2.32
N VAL A 93 9.86 -2.90 2.77
CA VAL A 93 9.98 -3.25 4.19
C VAL A 93 11.26 -2.63 4.76
N THR A 94 11.20 -2.13 5.98
CA THR A 94 12.28 -1.47 6.71
C THR A 94 12.47 -2.08 8.10
N ASP A 95 13.48 -1.62 8.85
CA ASP A 95 13.62 -2.04 10.24
C ASP A 95 12.42 -1.58 11.07
N LYS A 96 12.02 -2.40 12.06
CA LYS A 96 10.90 -2.10 12.96
C LYS A 96 11.06 -0.75 13.67
N SER A 97 12.29 -0.35 13.97
CA SER A 97 12.63 0.91 14.64
C SER A 97 12.33 2.16 13.79
N GLU A 98 12.24 2.02 12.47
CA GLU A 98 11.89 3.11 11.56
C GLU A 98 10.38 3.40 11.51
N GLY A 99 9.56 2.47 12.03
CA GLY A 99 8.12 2.58 12.02
C GLY A 99 7.49 2.40 10.64
N ASN A 100 6.25 2.86 10.49
CA ASN A 100 5.48 2.76 9.25
C ASN A 100 5.30 4.14 8.65
N ASN A 101 5.84 4.37 7.45
CA ASN A 101 5.97 5.69 6.86
C ASN A 101 5.28 5.80 5.49
N PHE A 102 4.64 6.94 5.27
CA PHE A 102 4.09 7.38 4.00
C PHE A 102 4.92 8.58 3.52
N ILE A 103 5.57 8.41 2.38
CA ILE A 103 6.40 9.46 1.77
C ILE A 103 5.58 10.16 0.68
N THR A 104 5.35 11.45 0.84
CA THR A 104 4.65 12.30 -0.13
C THR A 104 5.54 12.66 -1.32
N LYS A 105 4.94 13.19 -2.39
CA LYS A 105 5.66 13.60 -3.61
C LYS A 105 6.77 14.63 -3.41
N ASP A 106 6.68 15.43 -2.34
CA ASP A 106 7.70 16.40 -1.93
C ASP A 106 8.77 15.80 -1.01
N ASN A 107 8.81 14.48 -0.85
CA ASN A 107 9.69 13.71 0.05
C ASN A 107 9.47 13.98 1.54
N THR A 108 8.32 14.51 1.93
CA THR A 108 7.95 14.60 3.35
C THR A 108 7.52 13.23 3.87
N SER A 109 8.02 12.84 5.06
CA SER A 109 7.64 11.59 5.71
C SER A 109 6.53 11.82 6.73
N HIS A 110 5.49 10.99 6.68
CA HIS A 110 4.41 10.96 7.65
C HIS A 110 4.23 9.55 8.20
N LEU A 111 3.98 9.42 9.50
CA LEU A 111 3.63 8.12 10.07
C LEU A 111 2.27 7.65 9.52
N ILE A 112 2.22 6.40 9.07
CA ILE A 112 0.97 5.76 8.67
C ILE A 112 0.13 5.58 9.93
N THR A 113 -1.07 6.14 9.89
CA THR A 113 -2.09 5.95 10.92
C THR A 113 -3.31 5.32 10.27
N ALA A 114 -3.83 4.23 10.84
CA ALA A 114 -5.06 3.62 10.34
C ALA A 114 -6.24 4.56 10.62
N LYS A 115 -6.91 4.97 9.54
CA LYS A 115 -8.29 5.48 9.56
C LYS A 115 -9.23 4.60 8.71
N GLY A 116 -8.85 3.33 8.51
CA GLY A 116 -9.70 2.35 7.83
C GLY A 116 -11.05 2.16 8.52
N TRP A 117 -11.97 1.52 7.79
CA TRP A 117 -13.32 1.23 8.26
C TRP A 117 -13.27 0.36 9.53
N ASP A 118 -13.99 0.77 10.57
CA ASP A 118 -14.15 -0.01 11.79
C ASP A 118 -15.66 -0.09 12.09
N PRO A 119 -16.31 -1.24 11.84
CA PRO A 119 -17.75 -1.38 12.01
C PRO A 119 -18.20 -1.25 13.48
N ILE A 120 -17.27 -1.14 14.42
CA ILE A 120 -17.51 -1.07 15.87
C ILE A 120 -17.19 0.33 16.43
N LYS A 121 -16.51 1.21 15.68
CA LYS A 121 -16.31 2.61 16.09
C LYS A 121 -17.62 3.39 15.98
N LYS A 122 -18.19 3.72 17.15
CA LYS A 122 -19.28 4.69 17.32
C LYS A 122 -18.79 6.13 17.23
#